data_AF-A0A380MVC9-F1
#
_entry.id   AF-A0A380MVC9-F1
#
_cell.length_a   1.000
_cell.length_b   1.000
_cell.length_c   1.000
_cell.angle_alpha   90.00
_cell.angle_beta   90.00
_cell.angle_gamma   90.00
#
_symmetry.space_group_name_H-M   'P 1'
#
loop_
_entity.id
_entity.type
_entity.pdbx_description
1 polymer ?
#
loop_
_entity_poly.entity_id
_entity_poly.type
_entity_poly.pdbx_seq_one_letter_code
_entity_poly.pdbx_strand_id
1 'polypeptide(L)'
;MVRQFVCKLNPFSYNKALKAIQAGKPIAGNDGVLTPLIKQLSEAALNAEIENYLKQNPTNNRHNDYSKKTVKLAADIVKGY
;
A
#
# COMPACT_ATOMS: atom_id res chain seq x y z
N MET A 1 3.46 -10.17 25.14
CA MET A 1 2.31 -9.91 24.26
C MET A 1 2.66 -8.73 23.37
N VAL A 2 3.22 -8.99 22.18
CA VAL A 2 3.71 -7.93 21.28
C VAL A 2 2.48 -7.33 20.59
N ARG A 3 2.18 -6.06 20.87
CA ARG A 3 1.08 -5.34 20.25
C ARG A 3 1.39 -5.17 18.76
N GLN A 4 0.81 -6.02 17.92
CA GLN A 4 0.82 -5.90 16.47
C GLN A 4 -0.07 -4.72 16.07
N PHE A 5 0.37 -3.48 16.27
CA PHE A 5 -0.21 -2.32 15.58
C PHE A 5 0.37 -2.25 14.17
N VAL A 6 0.08 -3.27 13.37
CA VAL A 6 0.17 -3.17 11.91
C VAL A 6 -0.88 -2.15 11.49
N CYS A 7 -0.48 -1.09 10.78
CA CYS A 7 -1.41 -0.32 9.96
C CYS A 7 -2.22 -1.35 9.15
N LYS A 8 -3.51 -1.54 9.48
CA LYS A 8 -4.35 -2.59 8.86
C LYS A 8 -4.35 -2.42 7.35
N LEU A 9 -3.48 -3.15 6.68
CA LEU A 9 -3.44 -3.30 5.26
C LEU A 9 -4.59 -4.24 4.91
N ASN A 10 -5.69 -3.70 4.38
CA ASN A 10 -6.81 -4.52 3.96
C ASN A 10 -6.36 -5.36 2.76
N PRO A 11 -6.36 -6.70 2.84
CA PRO A 11 -5.84 -7.57 1.78
C PRO A 11 -6.64 -7.42 0.49
N PHE A 12 -5.95 -7.55 -0.65
CA PHE A 12 -6.56 -7.34 -1.95
C PHE A 12 -7.39 -8.57 -2.30
N SER A 13 -8.64 -8.33 -2.69
CA SER A 13 -9.57 -9.40 -3.03
C SER A 13 -9.82 -9.41 -4.53
N TYR A 14 -9.27 -10.42 -5.21
CA TYR A 14 -9.43 -10.62 -6.65
C TYR A 14 -10.91 -10.68 -7.07
N ASN A 15 -11.74 -11.42 -6.34
CA ASN A 15 -13.17 -11.55 -6.64
C ASN A 15 -13.92 -10.22 -6.53
N LYS A 16 -13.56 -9.37 -5.56
CA LYS A 16 -14.15 -8.02 -5.45
C LYS A 16 -13.70 -7.12 -6.60
N ALA A 17 -12.44 -7.23 -7.01
CA ALA A 17 -11.90 -6.48 -8.13
C ALA A 17 -12.60 -6.85 -9.44
N LEU A 18 -12.80 -8.14 -9.72
CA LEU A 18 -13.52 -8.60 -10.91
C LEU A 18 -14.96 -8.05 -10.96
N LYS A 19 -15.70 -8.16 -9.86
CA LYS A 19 -17.07 -7.61 -9.78
C LYS A 19 -17.10 -6.10 -9.98
N ALA A 20 -16.10 -5.38 -9.46
CA ALA A 20 -16.01 -3.93 -9.63
C ALA A 20 -15.70 -3.54 -11.08
N ILE A 21 -14.84 -4.29 -11.77
CA ILE A 21 -14.56 -4.11 -13.20
C ILE A 21 -15.83 -4.37 -14.03
N GLN A 22 -16.56 -5.46 -13.72
CA GLN A 22 -17.84 -5.77 -14.37
C GLN A 22 -18.89 -4.69 -14.13
N ALA A 23 -18.87 -4.04 -12.95
CA ALA A 23 -19.74 -2.92 -12.62
C ALA A 23 -19.31 -1.58 -13.26
N GLY A 24 -18.24 -1.56 -14.06
CA GLY A 24 -17.76 -0.36 -14.76
C GLY A 24 -16.99 0.61 -13.87
N LYS A 25 -16.49 0.19 -12.71
CA LYS A 25 -15.60 1.04 -11.91
C LYS A 25 -14.29 1.31 -12.66
N PRO A 26 -13.71 2.51 -12.51
CA PRO A 26 -12.42 2.82 -13.12
C PRO A 26 -11.35 1.84 -12.62
N ILE A 27 -10.50 1.38 -13.52
CA ILE A 27 -9.43 0.42 -13.17
C ILE A 27 -8.34 1.11 -12.34
N ALA A 28 -8.08 2.39 -12.63
CA ALA A 28 -7.00 3.19 -12.05
C ALA A 28 -7.50 4.56 -11.54
N GLY A 29 -6.66 5.27 -10.78
CA GLY A 29 -6.96 6.54 -10.11
C GLY A 29 -7.31 6.35 -8.62
N ASN A 30 -7.59 7.43 -7.89
CA ASN A 30 -7.86 7.37 -6.43
C ASN A 30 -8.92 6.33 -6.02
N ASP A 31 -10.00 6.19 -6.79
CA ASP A 31 -11.08 5.20 -6.58
C ASP A 31 -10.96 3.96 -7.48
N GLY A 32 -9.77 3.78 -8.07
CA GLY A 32 -9.46 2.70 -8.99
C GLY A 32 -9.52 1.32 -8.33
N VAL A 33 -9.98 0.34 -9.07
CA VAL A 33 -10.03 -1.07 -8.62
C VAL A 33 -8.65 -1.58 -8.20
N LEU A 34 -7.58 -1.14 -8.87
CA LEU A 34 -6.21 -1.57 -8.59
C LEU A 34 -5.50 -0.76 -7.51
N THR A 35 -6.07 0.35 -7.05
CA THR A 35 -5.43 1.24 -6.06
C THR A 35 -5.11 0.55 -4.73
N PRO A 36 -5.98 -0.33 -4.19
CA PRO A 36 -5.63 -1.11 -2.99
C PRO A 36 -4.45 -2.05 -3.20
N LEU A 37 -4.27 -2.61 -4.42
CA LEU A 37 -3.16 -3.49 -4.74
C LEU A 37 -1.84 -2.72 -4.84
N ILE A 38 -1.85 -1.57 -5.50
CA ILE A 38 -0.67 -0.69 -5.61
C ILE A 38 -0.22 -0.26 -4.21
N LYS A 39 -1.16 0.15 -3.36
CA LYS A 39 -0.88 0.52 -1.96
C LYS A 39 -0.21 -0.62 -1.20
N GLN A 40 -0.73 -1.85 -1.30
CA GLN A 40 -0.13 -3.02 -0.65
C GLN A 40 1.30 -3.27 -1.10
N LEU A 41 1.53 -3.22 -2.42
CA LEU A 41 2.85 -3.45 -2.98
C LEU A 41 3.85 -2.40 -2.47
N SER A 42 3.48 -1.13 -2.48
CA SER A 42 4.34 -0.04 -2.00
C SER A 42 4.62 -0.13 -0.50
N GLU A 43 3.61 -0.41 0.33
CA GLU A 43 3.81 -0.59 1.77
C GLU A 43 4.69 -1.81 2.08
N ALA A 44 4.51 -2.92 1.36
CA ALA A 44 5.34 -4.11 1.52
C ALA A 44 6.81 -3.84 1.13
N ALA A 45 7.03 -3.13 0.02
CA ALA A 45 8.38 -2.76 -0.42
C ALA A 45 9.09 -1.86 0.60
N LEU A 46 8.43 -0.83 1.12
CA LEU A 46 9.00 0.08 2.13
C LEU A 46 9.27 -0.64 3.46
N ASN A 47 8.38 -1.52 3.90
CA ASN A 47 8.60 -2.32 5.11
C ASN A 47 9.82 -3.24 4.95
N ALA A 48 9.95 -3.89 3.79
CA ALA A 48 11.11 -4.73 3.49
C ALA A 48 12.42 -3.93 3.48
N GLU A 49 12.40 -2.69 2.99
CA GLU A 49 13.56 -1.79 3.02
C GLU A 49 13.99 -1.48 4.47
N ILE A 50 13.03 -1.14 5.35
CA ILE A 50 13.32 -0.85 6.76
C ILE A 50 13.85 -2.08 7.49
N GLU A 51 13.21 -3.24 7.30
CA GLU A 51 13.69 -4.50 7.88
C GLU A 51 15.11 -4.84 7.42
N ASN A 52 15.40 -4.64 6.14
CA ASN A 52 16.72 -4.87 5.58
C ASN A 52 17.76 -3.90 6.20
N TYR A 53 17.44 -2.62 6.32
CA TYR A 53 18.33 -1.63 6.94
C TYR A 53 18.67 -1.97 8.39
N LEU A 54 17.67 -2.37 9.18
CA LEU A 54 17.87 -2.78 10.58
C LEU A 54 18.70 -4.07 10.71
N LYS A 55 18.55 -5.01 9.78
CA LYS A 55 19.38 -6.24 9.72
C LYS A 55 20.84 -5.92 9.38
N GLN A 56 21.06 -4.96 8.47
CA GLN A 56 22.40 -4.57 8.02
C GLN A 56 23.14 -3.66 9.01
N ASN A 57 22.41 -2.84 9.77
CA ASN A 57 22.98 -1.86 10.72
C ASN A 57 22.49 -2.15 12.14
N PRO A 58 23.10 -3.12 12.85
CA PRO A 58 22.74 -3.48 14.22
C PRO A 58 23.23 -2.42 15.22
N THR A 59 22.69 -1.21 15.10
CA THR A 59 22.81 -0.12 16.08
C THR A 59 21.65 -0.23 17.07
N ASN A 60 21.63 0.57 18.14
CA ASN A 60 20.51 0.60 19.10
C ASN A 60 19.18 1.17 18.53
N ASN A 61 19.10 1.38 17.20
CA ASN A 61 17.93 1.94 16.55
C ASN A 61 16.82 0.87 16.39
N ARG A 62 15.57 1.26 16.58
CA ARG A 62 14.40 0.36 16.49
C ARG A 62 13.34 1.01 15.61
N HIS A 63 12.53 0.18 14.94
CA HIS A 63 11.42 0.67 14.12
C HIS A 63 10.45 1.52 14.95
N ASN A 64 10.23 2.77 14.53
CA ASN A 64 9.35 3.71 15.22
C ASN A 64 8.00 3.85 14.49
N ASP A 65 7.13 2.87 14.72
CA ASP A 65 5.73 2.81 14.27
C ASP A 65 5.50 3.27 12.81
N TYR A 66 4.24 3.52 12.44
CA TYR A 66 3.85 3.90 11.09
C TYR A 66 3.31 5.34 11.07
N SER A 67 3.74 6.11 10.07
CA SER A 67 3.19 7.44 9.77
C SER A 67 2.38 7.40 8.48
N LYS A 68 1.25 8.12 8.44
CA LYS A 68 0.38 8.19 7.26
C LYS A 68 0.88 9.27 6.31
N LYS A 69 1.05 8.90 5.03
CA LYS A 69 1.31 9.84 3.94
C LYS A 69 0.31 9.58 2.80
N THR A 70 -0.17 10.66 2.19
CA THR A 70 -1.01 10.60 0.99
C THR A 70 -0.10 10.81 -0.22
N VAL A 71 0.06 9.78 -1.05
CA VAL A 71 0.91 9.79 -2.25
C VAL A 71 0.01 9.89 -3.48
N LYS A 72 0.38 10.75 -4.43
CA LYS A 72 -0.29 10.84 -5.73
C LYS A 72 0.27 9.77 -6.66
N LEU A 73 -0.58 9.05 -7.37
CA LEU A 73 -0.17 8.06 -8.36
C LEU A 73 -0.13 8.71 -9.74
N ALA A 74 0.75 8.22 -10.62
CA ALA A 74 0.76 8.65 -12.03
C ALA A 74 -0.60 8.41 -12.71
N ALA A 75 -1.30 7.36 -12.31
CA ALA A 75 -2.67 7.06 -12.75
C ALA A 75 -3.71 8.14 -12.40
N ASP A 76 -3.45 8.99 -11.40
CA ASP A 76 -4.35 10.09 -11.02
C ASP A 76 -4.28 11.27 -12.00
N ILE A 77 -3.19 11.38 -12.77
CA ILE A 77 -2.93 12.49 -13.70
C ILE A 77 -3.74 12.32 -15.01
N VAL A 78 -4.18 11.10 -15.32
CA VAL A 78 -4.82 10.76 -16.61
C VAL A 78 -6.26 11.29 -16.75
N LYS A 79 -6.83 11.92 -15.71
CA LYS A 79 -8.19 12.50 -15.75
C LYS A 79 -8.34 13.77 -16.61
N GLY A 80 -7.27 14.20 -17.29
CA GLY A 80 -7.17 15.48 -18.00
C GLY A 80 -7.34 15.46 -19.52
N TYR A 81 -7.82 14.38 -20.13
CA TYR A 81 -8.19 14.32 -21.56
C TYR A 81 -9.57 13.69 -21.72
#